data_AF-A0A1I2F4N0-F1
#
_entry.id   AF-A0A1I2F4N0-F1
#
_cell.length_a   1.000
_cell.length_b   1.000
_cell.length_c   1.000
_cell.angle_alpha   90.00
_cell.angle_beta   90.00
_cell.angle_gamma   90.00
#
_symmetry.space_group_name_H-M   'P 1'
#
loop_
_entity.id
_entity.type
_entity.pdbx_description
1 polymer ?
#
loop_
_entity_poly.entity_id
_entity_poly.type
_entity_poly.pdbx_seq_one_letter_code
_entity_poly.pdbx_strand_id
1 'polypeptide(L)' 'MTNEKKEYMEKVNFGDLPVGKNEDVEFSEELADEADKQAERRAAAADSRAQNGQNEQGV' A
#
# COMPACT_ATOMS: atom_id res chain seq x y z
N MET A 1 -5.83 0.68 -25.04
CA MET A 1 -4.45 0.70 -24.51
C MET A 1 -3.51 0.53 -25.69
N THR A 2 -2.57 1.45 -25.90
CA THR A 2 -1.61 1.40 -27.03
C THR A 2 -0.50 0.38 -26.76
N ASN A 3 0.08 -0.20 -27.81
CA ASN A 3 1.14 -1.22 -27.69
C ASN A 3 2.39 -0.70 -26.96
N GLU A 4 2.68 0.60 -27.07
CA GLU A 4 3.79 1.27 -26.37
C GLU A 4 3.66 1.19 -24.84
N LYS A 5 2.43 1.22 -24.30
CA LYS A 5 2.18 1.09 -22.86
C LYS A 5 2.46 -0.32 -22.34
N LYS A 6 2.28 -1.35 -23.18
CA LYS A 6 2.57 -2.74 -22.82
C LYS A 6 4.07 -2.98 -22.67
N GLU A 7 4.87 -2.51 -23.62
CA GLU A 7 6.34 -2.67 -23.55
C GLU A 7 6.96 -1.92 -22.35
N TYR A 8 6.38 -0.80 -21.94
CA TYR A 8 6.80 -0.09 -20.73
C TYR A 8 6.52 -0.91 -19.47
N MET A 9 5.32 -1.49 -19.35
CA MET A 9 4.92 -2.25 -18.16
C MET A 9 5.67 -3.58 -18.01
N GLU A 10 6.11 -4.21 -19.11
CA GLU A 10 6.93 -5.44 -19.06
C GLU A 10 8.34 -5.20 -18.49
N LYS A 11 8.85 -3.97 -18.52
CA LYS A 11 10.20 -3.62 -18.03
C LYS A 11 10.22 -3.15 -16.57
N VAL A 12 9.06 -2.90 -15.95
CA VAL A 12 8.96 -2.40 -14.58
C VAL A 12 8.87 -3.57 -13.61
N ASN A 13 9.83 -3.67 -12.68
CA ASN A 13 9.72 -4.59 -11.56
C ASN A 13 8.79 -4.00 -10.49
N PHE A 14 7.52 -4.40 -10.49
CA PHE A 14 6.53 -3.94 -9.52
C PHE A 14 6.72 -4.55 -8.12
N GLY A 15 7.51 -5.62 -7.99
CA GLY A 15 7.78 -6.27 -6.70
C GLY A 15 8.73 -5.47 -5.79
N ASP A 16 9.61 -4.66 -6.40
CA ASP A 16 10.64 -3.89 -5.68
C ASP A 16 10.22 -2.43 -5.41
N LEU A 17 9.02 -2.04 -5.83
CA LEU A 17 8.54 -0.68 -5.59
C LEU A 17 8.19 -0.51 -4.10
N PRO A 18 8.48 0.67 -3.52
CA PRO A 18 8.08 0.95 -2.16
C PRO A 18 6.56 0.86 -2.03
N VAL A 19 6.11 0.16 -1.00
CA VAL A 19 4.70 0.07 -0.65
C VAL A 19 4.37 1.23 0.28
N GLY A 20 3.36 2.02 -0.10
CA GLY A 20 2.87 3.11 0.75
C GLY A 20 2.24 2.57 2.04
N LYS A 21 2.34 3.35 3.12
CA LYS A 21 1.84 3.02 4.46
C LYS A 21 0.70 3.96 4.84
N ASN A 22 -0.13 3.54 5.80
CA ASN A 22 -1.17 4.38 6.36
C ASN A 22 -0.61 5.67 6.99
N GLU A 23 0.59 5.59 7.58
CA GLU A 23 1.31 6.72 8.17
C GLU A 23 1.78 7.77 7.13
N ASP A 24 1.82 7.44 5.84
CA ASP A 24 2.17 8.41 4.78
C ASP A 24 1.06 9.46 4.57
N VAL A 25 -0.10 9.26 5.19
CA VAL A 25 -1.24 10.18 5.15
C VAL A 25 -1.55 10.65 6.57
N GLU A 26 -1.66 11.95 6.76
CA GLU A 26 -1.99 12.53 8.06
C GLU A 26 -3.44 12.21 8.46
N PHE A 27 -3.62 11.72 9.68
CA PHE A 27 -4.92 11.40 10.27
C PHE A 27 -5.26 12.40 11.39
N SER A 28 -6.46 13.00 11.33
CA SER A 28 -6.96 13.92 12.34
C SER A 28 -7.97 13.21 13.23
N GLU A 29 -7.53 12.76 14.40
CA GLU A 29 -8.39 12.02 15.34
C GLU A 29 -9.58 12.88 15.85
N GLU A 30 -9.38 14.20 15.98
CA GLU A 30 -10.42 15.13 16.43
C GLU A 30 -11.54 15.34 15.41
N LEU A 31 -11.26 15.12 14.13
CA LEU A 31 -12.24 15.18 13.04
C LEU A 31 -12.80 13.81 12.67
N ALA A 32 -12.19 12.74 13.17
CA ALA A 32 -12.51 11.37 12.81
C ALA A 32 -13.78 10.86 13.47
N ASP A 33 -14.69 10.32 12.66
CA ASP A 33 -15.83 9.57 13.14
C ASP A 33 -15.50 8.09 13.41
N GLU A 34 -16.51 7.29 13.77
CA GLU A 34 -16.31 5.86 14.04
C GLU A 34 -15.88 5.09 12.78
N ALA A 35 -16.32 5.50 11.60
CA ALA A 35 -15.97 4.86 10.34
C ALA A 35 -14.51 5.16 9.98
N ASP A 36 -14.05 6.38 10.23
CA ASP A 36 -12.66 6.80 10.04
C ASP A 36 -11.72 5.96 10.93
N LYS A 37 -12.08 5.79 12.20
CA LYS A 37 -11.31 4.95 13.14
C LYS A 37 -11.27 3.48 12.72
N GLN A 38 -12.35 2.98 12.12
CA GLN A 38 -12.37 1.61 11.56
C GLN A 38 -11.51 1.51 10.29
N ALA A 39 -11.50 2.54 9.45
CA ALA A 39 -10.65 2.60 8.27
C ALA A 39 -9.17 2.60 8.65
N GLU A 40 -8.77 3.39 9.65
CA GLU A 40 -7.40 3.43 10.20
C GLU A 40 -6.94 2.04 10.66
N ARG A 41 -7.76 1.36 11.47
CA ARG A 41 -7.45 -0.01 11.94
C ARG A 41 -7.30 -1.00 10.79
N ARG A 42 -8.13 -0.88 9.76
CA ARG A 42 -8.04 -1.75 8.56
C ARG A 42 -6.79 -1.46 7.75
N ALA A 43 -6.38 -0.19 7.63
CA ALA A 43 -5.17 0.23 6.94
C ALA A 43 -3.93 -0.30 7.67
N ALA A 44 -3.82 -0.10 8.99
CA ALA A 44 -2.72 -0.63 9.80
C ALA A 44 -2.60 -2.17 9.70
N ALA A 45 -3.74 -2.88 9.70
CA ALA A 45 -3.72 -4.33 9.50
C ALA A 45 -3.28 -4.73 8.08
N ALA A 46 -3.58 -3.93 7.06
CA ALA A 46 -3.13 -4.16 5.69
C ALA A 46 -1.62 -3.95 5.56
N ASP A 47 -1.08 -2.90 6.16
CA ASP A 47 0.35 -2.61 6.15
C ASP A 47 1.15 -3.73 6.85
N SER A 48 0.65 -4.24 7.97
CA SER A 48 1.26 -5.39 8.65
C SER A 48 1.30 -6.64 7.77
N ARG A 49 0.22 -6.92 7.03
CA ARG A 49 0.19 -8.03 6.07
C ARG A 49 1.16 -7.81 4.91
N ALA A 50 1.24 -6.60 4.37
CA ALA A 50 2.12 -6.26 3.27
C ALA A 50 3.60 -6.38 3.68
N GLN A 51 3.97 -5.88 4.86
CA GLN A 51 5.33 -6.00 5.40
C GLN A 51 5.73 -7.47 5.61
N ASN A 52 4.84 -8.29 6.19
CA ASN A 52 5.11 -9.72 6.36
C ASN A 52 5.24 -10.45 5.02
N GLY A 53 4.38 -10.12 4.05
CA GLY A 53 4.46 -10.68 2.69
C GLY A 53 5.72 -10.27 1.93
N GLN A 54 6.25 -9.06 2.14
CA GLN A 54 7.52 -8.62 1.57
C GLN A 54 8.71 -9.39 2.17
N ASN A 55 8.68 -9.67 3.48
CA ASN A 55 9.71 -10.45 4.14
C ASN A 55 9.74 -11.92 3.68
N GLU A 56 8.58 -12.49 3.31
CA GLU A 56 8.44 -13.87 2.81
C GLU A 56 8.78 -14.02 1.31
N GLN A 57 8.72 -12.94 0.53
CA GLN A 57 9.10 -12.92 -0.91
C GLN A 57 10.58 -12.59 -1.13
N GLY A 58 11.34 -12.33 -0.06
CA GLY A 58 12.76 -11.98 -0.08
C GLY A 58 13.75 -13.14 0.18
N VAL A 59 13.38 -14.39 -0.11
CA VAL A 59 14.27 -15.58 -0.01
C VAL A 59 14.42 -16.27 -1.36
#